data_AF-A0A835PA17-F1
#
_entry.id   AF-A0A835PA17-F1
#
_cell.length_a   1.000
_cell.length_b   1.000
_cell.length_c   1.000
_cell.angle_alpha   90.00
_cell.angle_beta   90.00
_cell.angle_gamma   90.00
#
_symmetry.space_group_name_H-M   'P 1'
#
loop_
_entity.id
_entity.type
_entity.pdbx_description
1 polymer ?
#
loop_
_entity_poly.entity_id
_entity_poly.type
_entity_poly.pdbx_seq_one_letter_code
_entity_poly.pdbx_strand_id
1 'polypeptide(L)'
;MLVRNAVSWTSLICAYAKNGLLEFARKCFDQMPERTIGTWNAMIDCHVYQDCCQEALDLYECMQSSGIIPNEATLVSVLSACSQSGNMVMGKRIHDYIVQNIANQASLC
;
A
#
# COMPACT_ATOMS: atom_id res chain seq x y z
N MET A 1 -14.75 25.77 10.09
CA MET A 1 -14.04 24.49 10.35
C MET A 1 -13.57 23.95 9.01
N LEU A 2 -12.26 23.79 8.81
CA LEU A 2 -11.74 23.20 7.57
C LEU A 2 -12.02 21.70 7.60
N VAL A 3 -13.03 21.27 6.87
CA VAL A 3 -13.31 19.84 6.65
C VAL A 3 -12.15 19.30 5.82
N ARG A 4 -11.28 18.47 6.42
CA ARG A 4 -10.26 17.75 5.65
C ARG A 4 -10.97 16.72 4.79
N ASN A 5 -10.99 16.94 3.49
CA ASN A 5 -11.49 15.97 2.52
C ASN A 5 -10.40 14.95 2.14
N ALA A 6 -10.78 13.86 1.48
CA ALA A 6 -9.86 12.77 1.13
C ALA A 6 -8.62 13.24 0.35
N VAL A 7 -8.76 14.26 -0.50
CA VAL A 7 -7.65 14.85 -1.26
C VAL A 7 -6.64 15.49 -0.33
N SER A 8 -7.08 16.35 0.61
CA SER A 8 -6.17 17.02 1.56
C SER A 8 -5.42 16.03 2.46
N TRP A 9 -6.07 14.96 2.92
CA TRP A 9 -5.43 13.89 3.69
C TRP A 9 -4.38 13.16 2.85
N THR A 10 -4.74 12.78 1.62
CA THR A 10 -3.83 12.09 0.69
C THR A 10 -2.61 12.95 0.40
N SER A 11 -2.79 14.26 0.13
CA SER A 11 -1.69 15.18 -0.12
C SER A 11 -0.74 15.29 1.07
N LEU A 12 -1.27 15.38 2.30
CA LEU A 12 -0.44 15.43 3.52
C LEU A 12 0.34 14.12 3.72
N ILE A 13 -0.32 12.97 3.59
CA ILE A 13 0.33 11.66 3.71
C ILE A 13 1.45 11.53 2.67
N CYS A 14 1.17 11.82 1.40
CA CYS A 14 2.17 11.78 0.33
C CYS A 14 3.34 12.74 0.60
N ALA A 15 3.07 13.95 1.09
CA ALA A 15 4.11 14.93 1.41
C ALA A 15 5.00 14.44 2.56
N TYR A 16 4.41 13.95 3.67
CA TYR A 16 5.18 13.41 4.79
C TYR A 16 5.96 12.17 4.40
N ALA A 17 5.34 11.23 3.68
CA ALA A 17 5.95 10.02 3.17
C ALA A 17 7.19 10.31 2.32
N LYS A 18 7.07 11.21 1.33
CA LYS A 18 8.18 11.59 0.44
C LYS A 18 9.36 12.27 1.14
N ASN A 19 9.16 12.80 2.34
CA ASN A 19 10.21 13.44 3.13
C ASN A 19 10.72 12.54 4.27
N GLY A 20 10.38 11.24 4.29
CA GLY A 20 10.79 10.31 5.34
C GLY A 20 10.13 10.59 6.70
N LEU A 21 9.11 11.45 6.74
CA LEU A 21 8.40 11.84 7.96
C LEU A 21 7.28 10.83 8.27
N LEU A 22 7.68 9.56 8.38
CA LEU A 22 6.77 8.41 8.42
C LEU A 22 5.78 8.47 9.60
N GLU A 23 6.21 8.94 10.77
CA GLU A 23 5.34 9.10 11.94
C GLU A 23 4.17 10.07 11.68
N PHE A 24 4.44 11.18 10.96
CA PHE A 24 3.42 12.16 10.63
C PHE A 24 2.48 11.64 9.54
N ALA A 25 3.04 10.93 8.55
CA ALA A 25 2.25 10.22 7.54
C ALA A 25 1.31 9.21 8.21
N ARG A 26 1.83 8.40 9.14
CA ARG A 26 1.06 7.40 9.88
C ARG A 26 -0.03 8.02 10.74
N LYS A 27 0.26 9.08 11.49
CA LYS A 27 -0.76 9.82 12.26
C LYS A 27 -1.88 10.33 11.37
N CYS A 28 -1.56 10.87 10.19
CA CYS A 28 -2.57 11.32 9.25
C CYS A 28 -3.41 10.16 8.70
N PHE A 29 -2.75 9.06 8.35
CA PHE A 29 -3.39 7.85 7.85
C PHE A 29 -4.32 7.20 8.88
N ASP A 30 -3.93 7.17 10.15
CA ASP A 30 -4.73 6.59 11.25
C ASP A 30 -5.96 7.45 11.57
N GLN A 31 -5.87 8.78 11.43
CA GLN A 31 -6.98 9.72 11.65
C GLN A 31 -7.94 9.85 10.46
N MET A 32 -7.60 9.27 9.30
CA MET A 32 -8.40 9.39 8.10
C MET A 32 -9.66 8.51 8.21
N PRO A 33 -10.88 9.08 8.07
CA PRO A 33 -12.12 8.34 8.25
C PRO A 33 -12.35 7.30 7.14
N GLU A 34 -11.95 7.62 5.92
CA GLU A 34 -12.04 6.74 4.76
C GLU A 34 -10.70 6.70 4.06
N ARG A 35 -10.09 5.51 3.97
CA ARG A 35 -8.79 5.32 3.30
C ARG A 35 -9.03 4.87 1.87
N THR A 36 -8.40 5.56 0.92
CA THR A 36 -8.46 5.20 -0.50
C THR A 36 -7.25 4.35 -0.88
N ILE A 37 -7.32 3.65 -2.01
CA ILE A 37 -6.19 2.92 -2.58
C ILE A 37 -4.93 3.79 -2.70
N GLY A 38 -5.08 5.08 -3.06
CA GLY A 38 -3.96 6.01 -3.16
C GLY A 38 -3.27 6.25 -1.82
N THR A 39 -4.02 6.32 -0.72
CA THR A 39 -3.43 6.51 0.62
C THR A 39 -2.73 5.26 1.14
N TRP A 40 -3.24 4.07 0.82
CA TRP A 40 -2.57 2.81 1.13
C TRP A 40 -1.27 2.67 0.35
N ASN A 41 -1.29 2.95 -0.96
CA ASN A 41 -0.09 2.89 -1.79
C ASN A 41 0.98 3.87 -1.30
N ALA A 42 0.60 5.12 -1.00
CA ALA A 42 1.55 6.10 -0.47
C ALA A 42 2.23 5.64 0.83
N MET A 43 1.48 4.97 1.73
CA MET A 43 2.04 4.43 2.97
C MET A 43 2.95 3.23 2.72
N ILE A 44 2.53 2.29 1.87
CA ILE A 44 3.32 1.10 1.51
C ILE A 44 4.63 1.53 0.84
N ASP A 45 4.56 2.38 -0.19
CA ASP A 45 5.73 2.88 -0.93
C ASP A 45 6.75 3.55 0.00
N CYS A 46 6.26 4.32 0.98
CA CYS A 46 7.12 4.98 1.95
C CYS A 46 7.88 3.98 2.82
N HIS A 47 7.21 2.94 3.31
CA HIS A 47 7.87 1.93 4.14
C HIS A 47 8.89 1.13 3.31
N VAL A 48 8.56 0.79 2.06
CA VAL A 48 9.51 0.15 1.13
C VAL A 48 10.73 1.03 0.87
N TYR A 49 10.54 2.34 0.67
CA TYR A 49 11.64 3.27 0.45
C TYR A 49 12.53 3.49 1.68
N GLN A 50 12.02 3.22 2.88
CA GLN A 50 12.77 3.32 4.14
C GLN A 50 13.33 1.96 4.60
N ASP A 51 13.33 0.94 3.73
CA ASP A 51 13.70 -0.44 4.04
C ASP A 51 12.88 -1.11 5.18
N CYS A 52 11.76 -0.50 5.58
CA CYS A 52 10.79 -1.02 6.54
C CYS A 52 9.85 -2.03 5.85
N CYS A 53 10.44 -3.08 5.29
CA CYS A 53 9.73 -4.02 4.42
C CYS A 53 8.59 -4.75 5.15
N GLN A 54 8.81 -5.14 6.41
CA GLN A 54 7.79 -5.90 7.15
C GLN A 54 6.53 -5.07 7.37
N GLU A 55 6.69 -3.80 7.75
CA GLU A 55 5.59 -2.86 7.95
C GLU A 55 4.85 -2.57 6.63
N ALA A 56 5.56 -2.55 5.50
CA ALA A 56 4.94 -2.46 4.19
C ALA A 56 4.05 -3.68 3.88
N LEU A 57 4.51 -4.88 4.21
CA LEU A 57 3.73 -6.12 4.05
C LEU A 57 2.53 -6.17 5.00
N ASP A 58 2.70 -5.74 6.25
CA ASP A 58 1.61 -5.68 7.22
C ASP A 58 0.52 -4.69 6.78
N LEU A 59 0.92 -3.54 6.21
CA LEU A 59 -0.01 -2.58 5.61
C LEU A 59 -0.75 -3.16 4.40
N TYR A 60 -0.08 -3.94 3.56
CA TYR A 60 -0.73 -4.63 2.46
C TYR A 60 -1.78 -5.64 2.94
N GLU A 61 -1.48 -6.44 3.97
CA GLU A 61 -2.47 -7.35 4.55
C GLU A 61 -3.65 -6.59 5.19
N CYS A 62 -3.39 -5.46 5.85
CA CYS A 62 -4.42 -4.57 6.38
C CYS A 62 -5.31 -3.95 5.29
N MET A 63 -4.73 -3.59 4.14
CA MET A 63 -5.46 -3.08 2.98
C MET A 63 -6.45 -4.11 2.46
N GLN A 64 -6.01 -5.36 2.31
CA GLN A 64 -6.86 -6.47 1.86
C GLN A 64 -7.98 -6.79 2.88
N SER A 65 -7.66 -6.84 4.17
CA SER A 65 -8.66 -7.10 5.22
C SER A 65 -9.69 -5.98 5.36
N SER A 66 -9.33 -4.77 4.96
CA SER A 66 -10.25 -3.62 4.83
C SER A 66 -11.12 -3.67 3.56
N GLY A 67 -11.01 -4.73 2.75
CA GLY A 67 -11.77 -4.90 1.51
C GLY A 67 -11.28 -4.04 0.34
N ILE A 68 -10.13 -3.38 0.47
CA ILE A 68 -9.56 -2.57 -0.60
C ILE A 68 -8.72 -3.48 -1.50
N ILE A 69 -9.08 -3.53 -2.77
CA ILE A 69 -8.41 -4.37 -3.77
C ILE A 69 -7.06 -3.72 -4.15
N PRO A 70 -5.92 -4.42 -3.99
CA PRO A 70 -4.63 -3.97 -4.48
C PRO A 70 -4.63 -3.74 -5.99
N ASN A 71 -4.00 -2.64 -6.44
CA ASN A 71 -3.77 -2.39 -7.86
C ASN A 71 -2.32 -2.72 -8.26
N GLU A 72 -2.01 -2.54 -9.55
CA GLU A 72 -0.68 -2.80 -10.10
C GLU A 72 0.44 -2.07 -9.33
N ALA A 73 0.22 -0.80 -8.98
CA ALA A 73 1.18 -0.03 -8.21
C ALA A 73 1.41 -0.63 -6.82
N THR A 74 0.34 -1.03 -6.12
CA THR A 74 0.46 -1.74 -4.83
C THR A 74 1.32 -3.00 -4.99
N LEU A 75 1.03 -3.82 -6.01
CA LEU A 75 1.66 -5.12 -6.20
C LEU A 75 3.16 -5.00 -6.52
N VAL A 76 3.54 -4.01 -7.35
CA VAL A 76 4.95 -3.72 -7.65
C VAL A 76 5.71 -3.35 -6.37
N SER A 77 5.15 -2.47 -5.54
CA SER A 77 5.81 -2.03 -4.31
C SER A 77 5.96 -3.17 -3.30
N VAL A 78 4.94 -4.00 -3.12
CA VAL A 78 4.97 -5.12 -2.17
C VAL A 78 5.91 -6.24 -2.66
N LEU A 79 5.99 -6.49 -3.97
CA LEU A 79 7.01 -7.39 -4.55
C LEU A 79 8.44 -6.86 -4.34
N SER A 80 8.64 -5.55 -4.48
CA SER A 80 9.92 -4.91 -4.14
C SER A 80 10.28 -5.13 -2.67
N ALA A 81 9.32 -4.95 -1.77
CA ALA A 81 9.50 -5.22 -0.33
C ALA A 81 9.89 -6.68 -0.06
N CYS A 82 9.27 -7.64 -0.77
CA CYS A 82 9.60 -9.06 -0.66
C CYS A 82 11.03 -9.36 -1.13
N SER A 83 11.46 -8.71 -2.22
CA SER A 83 12.83 -8.84 -2.74
C SER A 83 13.86 -8.29 -1.76
N GLN A 84 13.61 -7.10 -1.20
CA GLN A 84 14.48 -6.44 -0.23
C GLN A 84 14.60 -7.21 1.09
N SER A 85 13.48 -7.75 1.60
CA SER A 85 13.44 -8.50 2.86
C SER A 85 13.79 -10.00 2.71
N GLY A 86 13.90 -10.52 1.49
CA GLY A 86 14.05 -11.95 1.24
C GLY A 86 12.81 -12.78 1.60
N ASN A 87 11.64 -12.15 1.77
CA ASN A 87 10.39 -12.84 2.14
C ASN A 87 9.77 -13.58 0.94
N MET A 88 10.36 -14.73 0.59
CA MET A 88 9.92 -15.55 -0.54
C MET A 88 8.51 -16.11 -0.38
N VAL A 89 8.07 -16.35 0.86
CA VAL A 89 6.72 -16.87 1.15
C VAL A 89 5.67 -15.85 0.72
N MET A 90 5.84 -14.60 1.14
CA MET A 90 4.94 -13.52 0.74
C MET A 90 5.06 -13.21 -0.76
N GLY A 91 6.28 -13.20 -1.30
CA GLY A 91 6.51 -13.02 -2.74
C GLY A 91 5.76 -14.04 -3.59
N LYS A 92 5.76 -15.32 -3.20
CA LYS A 92 4.99 -16.36 -3.87
C LYS A 92 3.48 -16.14 -3.76
N ARG A 93 2.96 -15.79 -2.56
CA ARG A 93 1.53 -15.48 -2.37
C ARG A 93 1.06 -14.36 -3.29
N ILE A 94 1.86 -13.29 -3.43
CA ILE A 94 1.53 -12.15 -4.31
C ILE A 94 1.61 -12.56 -5.78
N HIS A 95 2.63 -13.32 -6.17
CA HIS A 95 2.72 -13.86 -7.52
C HIS A 95 1.49 -14.69 -7.90
N ASP A 96 1.08 -15.61 -7.02
CA ASP A 96 -0.10 -16.46 -7.24
C ASP A 96 -1.39 -15.61 -7.34
N TYR A 97 -1.51 -14.56 -6.50
CA TYR A 97 -2.60 -13.59 -6.58
C TYR A 97 -2.65 -12.87 -7.93
N ILE A 98 -1.50 -12.42 -8.46
CA ILE A 98 -1.40 -11.75 -9.77
C ILE A 98 -1.82 -12.70 -10.89
N VAL A 99 -1.28 -13.92 -10.90
CA VAL A 99 -1.59 -14.93 -11.93
C VAL A 99 -3.09 -15.23 -11.95
N GLN A 100 -3.71 -15.40 -10.77
CA GLN A 100 -5.15 -15.64 -10.68
C GLN A 100 -5.96 -14.45 -11.19
N ASN A 101 -5.57 -13.21 -10.87
CA ASN A 101 -6.29 -12.02 -11.34
C ASN A 101 -6.16 -11.82 -12.86
N ILE A 102 -4.99 -12.06 -13.44
CA ILE A 102 -4.78 -12.03 -14.90
C ILE A 102 -5.62 -13.12 -15.58
N ALA A 103 -5.62 -14.34 -15.04
CA ALA A 103 -6.41 -15.44 -15.56
C ALA A 103 -7.92 -15.14 -15.53
N ASN A 104 -8.41 -14.48 -14.48
CA ASN A 104 -9.80 -14.06 -14.35
C ASN A 104 -10.18 -12.95 -15.34
N GLN A 105 -9.25 -12.06 -15.72
CA GLN A 105 -9.50 -11.05 -16.75
C GLN A 105 -9.50 -11.66 -18.17
N ALA A 106 -8.65 -12.65 -18.43
CA ALA A 106 -8.58 -13.33 -19.73
C ALA A 106 -9.79 -14.22 -20.03
N SER A 107 -10.56 -14.63 -19.02
CA SER A 107 -11.78 -15.45 -19.17
C SER A 107 -13.06 -14.60 -19.33
N LEU A 108 -12.94 -13.28 -19.32
CA LEU A 108 -14.02 -12.31 -19.61
C LEU A 108 -13.91 -11.65 -20.99
N CYS A 109 -12.86 -12.00 -21.76
CA CYS A 109 -12.66 -11.63 -23.17
C CYS A 109 -13.05 -12.79 -24.08
#